data_AF-A0A954M0Y2-F1
#
_entry.id   AF-A0A954M0Y2-F1
#
_cell.length_a   1.000
_cell.length_b   1.000
_cell.length_c   1.000
_cell.angle_alpha   90.00
_cell.angle_beta   90.00
_cell.angle_gamma   90.00
#
_symmetry.space_group_name_H-M   'P 1'
#
loop_
_entity.id
_entity.type
_entity.pdbx_description
1 polymer ?
#
loop_
_entity_poly.entity_id
_entity_poly.type
_entity_poly.pdbx_seq_one_letter_code
_entity_poly.pdbx_strand_id
1 'polypeptide(L)'
;MSAPATDLIHAYLDETLTAEQHVELANWIKASPEHARQFSETVLLHDRLRAEMLAGDMLENQHAVFANRRSSERMWVRRVVALSSALCLTLVLGLIFWQSV
;
A
#
# COMPACT_ATOMS: atom_id res chain seq x y z
N MET A 1 -33.19 10.07 -22.93
CA MET A 1 -32.27 11.22 -23.06
C MET A 1 -30.87 10.63 -23.06
N SER A 2 -30.12 10.79 -24.15
CA SER A 2 -28.75 10.28 -24.28
C SER A 2 -27.84 11.12 -23.38
N ALA A 3 -27.04 10.47 -22.55
CA ALA A 3 -26.11 11.17 -21.66
C ALA A 3 -24.94 11.73 -22.49
N PRO A 4 -24.38 12.90 -22.14
CA PRO A 4 -23.22 13.42 -22.85
C PRO A 4 -22.05 12.43 -22.73
N ALA A 5 -21.27 12.28 -23.80
CA ALA A 5 -20.20 11.28 -23.88
C ALA A 5 -19.21 11.36 -22.71
N THR A 6 -18.92 12.58 -22.24
CA THR A 6 -18.05 12.82 -21.08
C THR A 6 -18.57 12.16 -19.80
N ASP A 7 -19.88 12.21 -19.55
CA ASP A 7 -20.49 11.59 -18.37
C ASP A 7 -20.40 10.06 -18.43
N LEU A 8 -20.55 9.48 -19.63
CA LEU A 8 -20.35 8.05 -19.85
C LEU A 8 -18.90 7.63 -19.60
N ILE A 9 -17.93 8.46 -19.98
CA ILE A 9 -16.51 8.18 -19.72
C ILE A 9 -16.22 8.25 -18.22
N HIS A 10 -16.73 9.26 -17.51
CA HIS A 10 -16.53 9.37 -16.07
C HIS A 10 -17.17 8.22 -15.31
N ALA A 11 -18.43 7.89 -15.62
CA ALA A 11 -19.10 6.78 -14.98
C ALA A 11 -18.46 5.41 -15.34
N TYR A 12 -17.75 5.31 -16.47
CA TYR A 12 -16.95 4.13 -16.83
C TYR A 12 -15.71 4.02 -15.94
N LEU A 13 -14.99 5.12 -15.74
CA LEU A 13 -13.82 5.17 -14.86
C LEU A 13 -14.18 4.91 -13.39
N ASP A 14 -15.37 5.33 -12.97
CA ASP A 14 -15.90 5.10 -11.63
C ASP A 14 -16.51 3.69 -11.45
N GLU A 15 -16.52 2.85 -12.49
CA GLU A 15 -17.14 1.51 -12.48
C GLU A 15 -18.65 1.53 -12.15
N THR A 16 -19.36 2.63 -12.47
CA THR A 16 -20.80 2.84 -12.17
C THR A 16 -21.71 2.72 -13.38
N LEU A 17 -21.16 2.38 -14.54
CA LEU A 17 -21.88 2.31 -15.80
C LEU A 17 -22.91 1.16 -15.81
N THR A 18 -24.15 1.43 -16.24
CA THR A 18 -25.12 0.36 -16.51
C THR A 18 -24.81 -0.38 -17.81
N ALA A 19 -25.43 -1.54 -18.02
CA ALA A 19 -25.24 -2.32 -19.24
C ALA A 19 -25.65 -1.54 -20.51
N GLU A 20 -26.73 -0.77 -20.44
CA GLU A 20 -27.21 0.07 -21.55
C GLU A 20 -26.22 1.20 -21.85
N GLN A 21 -25.69 1.84 -20.81
CA GLN A 21 -24.69 2.90 -20.92
C GLN A 21 -23.36 2.38 -21.46
N HIS A 22 -22.98 1.13 -21.14
CA HIS A 22 -21.83 0.46 -21.77
C HIS A 22 -21.99 0.31 -23.27
N VAL A 23 -23.19 -0.06 -23.74
CA VAL A 23 -23.48 -0.16 -25.17
C VAL A 23 -23.45 1.23 -25.82
N GLU A 24 -24.01 2.24 -25.15
CA GLU A 24 -24.00 3.63 -25.62
C GLU A 24 -22.57 4.17 -25.77
N LEU A 25 -21.73 3.98 -24.76
CA LEU A 25 -20.32 4.36 -24.77
C LEU A 25 -19.55 3.60 -25.87
N ALA A 26 -19.76 2.29 -26.00
CA ALA A 26 -19.11 1.49 -27.02
C ALA A 26 -19.50 1.93 -28.44
N ASN A 27 -20.76 2.30 -28.66
CA ASN A 27 -21.23 2.84 -29.93
C ASN A 27 -20.61 4.22 -30.21
N TRP A 28 -20.53 5.08 -29.19
CA TRP A 28 -19.88 6.39 -29.32
C TRP A 28 -18.39 6.27 -29.68
N ILE A 29 -17.66 5.39 -29.01
CA ILE A 29 -16.24 5.10 -29.28
C ILE A 29 -16.06 4.62 -30.73
N LYS A 30 -16.95 3.75 -31.22
CA LYS A 30 -16.89 3.21 -32.60
C LYS A 30 -17.31 4.21 -33.67
N ALA A 31 -18.02 5.28 -33.30
CA ALA A 31 -18.57 6.23 -34.26
C ALA A 31 -17.48 7.07 -34.96
N SER A 32 -16.33 7.31 -34.32
CA SER A 32 -15.20 8.00 -34.95
C SER A 32 -13.86 7.62 -34.31
N PRO A 33 -12.76 7.63 -35.09
CA PRO A 33 -11.42 7.44 -34.53
C PRO A 33 -11.06 8.52 -33.48
N GLU A 34 -11.64 9.71 -33.61
CA GLU A 34 -11.37 10.83 -32.71
C GLU A 34 -11.98 10.58 -31.33
N HIS A 35 -13.18 9.99 -31.28
CA HIS A 35 -13.80 9.55 -30.03
C HIS A 35 -12.99 8.44 -29.35
N ALA A 36 -12.49 7.47 -30.12
CA ALA A 36 -11.64 6.41 -29.59
C ALA A 36 -10.32 6.95 -29.03
N ARG A 37 -9.72 7.95 -29.69
CA ARG A 37 -8.53 8.65 -29.19
C ARG A 37 -8.83 9.42 -27.90
N GLN A 38 -9.93 10.16 -27.86
CA GLN A 38 -10.33 10.91 -26.65
C GLN A 38 -10.58 9.97 -25.47
N PHE A 39 -11.24 8.83 -25.71
CA PHE A 39 -11.45 7.81 -24.69
C PHE A 39 -10.13 7.25 -24.15
N SER A 40 -9.23 6.83 -25.04
CA SER A 40 -7.96 6.23 -24.62
C SER A 40 -7.03 7.21 -23.90
N GLU A 41 -6.96 8.47 -24.34
CA GLU A 41 -6.21 9.52 -23.65
C GLU A 41 -6.73 9.73 -22.22
N THR A 42 -8.06 9.75 -22.05
CA THR A 42 -8.69 9.94 -20.73
C THR A 42 -8.45 8.75 -19.81
N VAL A 43 -8.59 7.52 -20.31
CA VAL A 43 -8.34 6.29 -19.53
C VAL A 43 -6.87 6.18 -19.12
N LEU A 44 -5.93 6.45 -20.04
CA LEU A 44 -4.50 6.39 -19.74
C LEU A 44 -4.09 7.40 -18.67
N LEU A 45 -4.64 8.62 -18.71
CA LEU A 45 -4.39 9.61 -17.69
C LEU A 45 -4.92 9.15 -16.33
N HIS A 46 -6.13 8.59 -16.29
CA HIS A 46 -6.73 8.08 -15.06
C HIS A 46 -5.89 6.94 -14.45
N ASP A 47 -5.48 5.96 -15.26
CA ASP A 47 -4.64 4.85 -14.82
C ASP A 47 -3.30 5.33 -14.26
N ARG A 48 -2.69 6.31 -14.93
CA ARG A 48 -1.43 6.89 -14.47
C ARG A 48 -1.59 7.59 -13.12
N LEU A 49 -2.63 8.41 -12.95
CA LEU A 49 -2.90 9.09 -11.69
C LEU A 49 -3.15 8.08 -10.55
N ARG A 50 -3.94 7.03 -10.83
CA ARG A 50 -4.20 5.95 -9.88
C ARG A 50 -2.91 5.22 -9.50
N ALA A 51 -2.06 4.92 -10.47
CA ALA A 51 -0.75 4.30 -10.23
C ALA A 51 0.16 5.18 -9.38
N GLU A 52 0.22 6.49 -9.64
CA GLU A 52 1.02 7.45 -8.86
C GLU A 52 0.50 7.56 -7.41
N MET A 53 -0.81 7.59 -7.19
CA MET A 53 -1.41 7.58 -5.85
C MET A 53 -1.08 6.31 -5.08
N LEU A 54 -1.23 5.14 -5.72
CA LEU A 54 -0.90 3.85 -5.10
C LEU A 54 0.61 3.73 -4.82
N ALA A 55 1.46 4.25 -5.70
CA ALA A 55 2.91 4.27 -5.48
C ALA A 55 3.28 5.14 -4.27
N GLY A 56 2.63 6.29 -4.08
CA GLY A 56 2.80 7.13 -2.90
C GLY A 56 2.41 6.40 -1.61
N ASP A 57 1.23 5.77 -1.59
CA ASP A 57 0.73 5.03 -0.43
C ASP A 57 1.61 3.80 -0.10
N MET A 58 2.14 3.13 -1.12
CA MET A 58 3.06 2.01 -0.94
C MET A 58 4.42 2.44 -0.35
N LEU A 59 4.92 3.62 -0.73
CA LEU A 59 6.17 4.16 -0.17
C LEU A 59 5.98 4.61 1.29
N GLU A 60 4.86 5.24 1.61
CA GLU A 60 4.51 5.64 2.98
C GLU A 60 4.35 4.41 3.89
N ASN A 61 3.59 3.40 3.44
CA ASN A 61 3.42 2.15 4.17
C ASN A 61 4.73 1.37 4.34
N GLN A 62 5.59 1.34 3.31
CA GLN A 62 6.91 0.72 3.45
C GLN A 62 7.76 1.43 4.50
N HIS A 63 7.80 2.76 4.51
CA HIS A 63 8.53 3.51 5.54
C HIS A 63 7.99 3.25 6.94
N ALA A 64 6.67 3.17 7.12
CA ALA A 64 6.05 2.82 8.40
C ALA A 64 6.42 1.40 8.85
N VAL A 65 6.39 0.41 7.96
CA VAL A 65 6.75 -0.99 8.26
C VAL A 65 8.24 -1.14 8.61
N PHE A 66 9.14 -0.51 7.85
CA PHE A 66 10.58 -0.56 8.14
C PHE A 66 10.94 0.17 9.44
N ALA A 67 10.30 1.31 9.74
CA ALA A 67 10.49 2.02 11.00
C ALA A 67 10.01 1.18 12.21
N ASN A 68 8.87 0.51 12.08
CA ASN A 68 8.30 -0.32 13.15
C ASN A 68 9.12 -1.61 13.42
N ARG A 69 9.68 -2.25 12.39
CA ARG A 69 10.59 -3.41 12.58
C ARG A 69 11.85 -3.04 13.36
N ARG A 70 12.47 -1.91 13.03
CA ARG A 70 13.73 -1.45 13.67
C ARG A 70 13.58 -1.07 15.15
N SER A 71 12.38 -0.70 15.60
CA SER A 71 12.13 -0.35 17.01
C SER A 71 11.87 -1.62 17.84
N SER A 72 11.13 -2.58 17.29
CA SER A 72 10.80 -3.85 17.94
C SER A 72 12.04 -4.73 18.17
N GLU A 73 12.91 -4.89 17.16
CA GLU A 73 14.11 -5.71 17.28
C GLU A 73 15.10 -5.16 18.31
N ARG A 74 15.29 -3.83 18.35
CA ARG A 74 16.18 -3.19 19.33
C ARG A 74 15.68 -3.34 20.77
N MET A 75 14.36 -3.31 20.99
CA MET A 75 13.80 -3.57 22.32
C MET A 75 13.92 -5.03 22.75
N TRP A 76 13.77 -5.97 21.82
CA TRP A 76 13.88 -7.40 22.13
C TRP A 76 15.33 -7.82 22.44
N VAL A 77 16.30 -7.35 21.66
CA VAL A 77 17.74 -7.61 21.91
C VAL A 77 18.16 -7.04 23.27
N ARG A 78 17.74 -5.82 23.62
CA ARG A 78 18.05 -5.23 24.94
C ARG A 78 17.48 -6.05 26.10
N ARG A 79 16.28 -6.62 25.95
CA ARG A 79 15.66 -7.48 26.97
C ARG A 79 16.42 -8.81 27.13
N VAL A 80 16.81 -9.44 26.02
CA VAL A 80 17.57 -10.69 26.06
C VAL A 80 18.96 -10.49 26.69
N VAL A 81 19.66 -9.40 26.34
CA VAL A 81 20.97 -9.07 26.92
C VAL A 81 20.87 -8.74 28.41
N ALA A 82 19.83 -8.00 28.83
CA ALA A 82 19.64 -7.72 30.25
C ALA A 82 19.40 -8.99 31.07
N LEU A 83 18.56 -9.90 30.57
CA LEU A 83 18.27 -11.18 31.23
C LEU A 83 19.50 -12.10 31.31
N SER A 84 20.30 -12.18 30.24
CA SER A 84 21.52 -12.99 30.26
C SER A 84 22.57 -12.44 31.22
N SER A 85 22.74 -11.12 31.29
CA SER A 85 23.67 -10.50 32.26
C SER A 85 23.26 -10.74 33.70
N ALA A 86 21.95 -10.68 34.01
CA ALA A 86 21.45 -10.91 35.35
C ALA A 86 21.67 -12.36 35.79
N LEU A 87 21.40 -13.32 34.90
CA LEU A 87 21.64 -14.75 35.17
C LEU A 87 23.13 -15.06 35.34
N CYS A 88 24.00 -14.40 34.59
CA CYS A 88 25.45 -14.59 34.72
C CYS A 88 25.96 -14.05 36.08
N LEU A 89 25.50 -12.86 36.49
CA LEU A 89 25.89 -12.27 37.77
C LEU A 89 25.40 -13.11 38.97
N THR A 90 24.19 -13.68 38.91
CA THR A 90 23.68 -14.54 39.98
C THR A 90 24.48 -15.85 40.09
N LEU A 91 24.85 -16.46 38.96
CA LEU A 91 25.70 -17.66 38.96
C LEU A 91 27.10 -17.38 39.53
N VAL A 92 27.72 -16.26 39.14
CA VAL A 92 29.05 -15.88 39.66
C VAL A 92 29.01 -15.63 41.16
N LEU A 93 28.01 -14.91 41.65
CA LEU A 93 27.84 -14.66 43.08
C LEU A 93 27.59 -15.96 43.87
N GLY A 94 26.79 -16.87 43.33
CA GLY A 94 26.56 -18.19 43.94
C GLY A 94 27.84 -19.03 44.03
N LEU A 95 28.67 -19.02 42.98
CA LEU A 95 29.96 -19.73 42.98
C LEU A 95 30.95 -19.15 43.99
N ILE A 96 31.03 -17.82 44.10
CA ILE A 96 31.88 -17.15 45.09
C ILE A 96 31.43 -17.51 46.51
N PHE A 97 30.11 -17.48 46.76
CA PHE A 97 29.55 -17.85 48.06
C PHE A 97 29.84 -19.31 48.41
N TRP A 98 29.77 -20.22 47.43
CA TRP A 98 30.12 -21.63 47.62
C TRP A 98 31.61 -21.85 47.91
N GLN A 99 32.52 -21.11 47.28
CA GLN A 99 33.95 -21.19 47.59
C GLN A 99 34.32 -20.56 48.94
N SER A 100 33.47 -19.67 49.47
CA SER A 100 33.68 -18.97 50.72
C SER A 100 33.17 -19.72 51.97
N VAL A 101 32.30 -20.73 51.79
CA VAL A 101 31.72 -21.58 52.85
C VAL A 101 32.58 -22.82 53.06
#